data_AF-A0A3N5X1W0-F1
#
_entry.id   AF-A0A3N5X1W0-F1
#
_cell.length_a   1.000
_cell.length_b   1.000
_cell.length_c   1.000
_cell.angle_alpha   90.00
_cell.angle_beta   90.00
_cell.angle_gamma   90.00
#
_symmetry.space_group_name_H-M   'P 1'
#
loop_
_entity.id
_entity.type
_entity.pdbx_description
1 polymer ?
#
loop_
_entity_poly.entity_id
_entity_poly.type
_entity_poly.pdbx_seq_one_letter_code
_entity_poly.pdbx_strand_id
1 'polypeptide(L)'
;PFEVARLAGIQAAKLTSRIIPLCHNLPLDWVNVDIELQDACFLITADVVCRSATGVEMEALTAVSAAALTVYDMCKAVDKQMVISDIRLVYKRKES
;
A
#
# COMPACT_ATOMS: atom_id res chain seq x y z
N PRO A 1 -9.84 -10.22 7.90
CA PRO A 1 -8.45 -9.79 7.68
C PRO A 1 -8.31 -8.88 6.45
N PHE A 2 -8.53 -9.43 5.25
CA PHE A 2 -8.20 -8.75 4.00
C PHE A 2 -8.93 -7.42 3.80
N GLU A 3 -10.23 -7.35 4.10
CA GLU A 3 -10.98 -6.08 3.97
C GLU A 3 -10.46 -4.97 4.88
N VAL A 4 -10.03 -5.31 6.10
CA VAL A 4 -9.46 -4.33 7.05
C VAL A 4 -8.09 -3.86 6.56
N ALA A 5 -7.26 -4.77 6.05
CA ALA A 5 -5.95 -4.43 5.48
C ALA A 5 -6.06 -3.61 4.18
N ARG A 6 -7.03 -3.94 3.32
CA ARG A 6 -7.39 -3.15 2.12
C ARG A 6 -7.80 -1.73 2.51
N LEU A 7 -8.69 -1.60 3.49
CA LEU A 7 -9.12 -0.31 4.01
C LEU A 7 -7.96 0.50 4.63
N ALA A 8 -7.06 -0.16 5.37
CA ALA A 8 -5.88 0.47 5.94
C ALA A 8 -4.92 0.99 4.86
N GLY A 9 -4.66 0.19 3.82
CA GLY A 9 -3.85 0.63 2.68
C GLY A 9 -4.46 1.82 1.93
N ILE A 10 -5.77 1.81 1.67
CA ILE A 10 -6.47 2.94 1.02
C ILE A 10 -6.38 4.22 1.88
N GLN A 11 -6.56 4.11 3.19
CA GLN A 11 -6.42 5.26 4.10
C GLN A 11 -4.98 5.78 4.13
N ALA A 12 -4.00 4.87 4.20
CA ALA A 12 -2.59 5.23 4.26
C ALA A 12 -2.12 5.95 2.99
N ALA A 13 -2.54 5.51 1.80
CA ALA A 13 -2.26 6.21 0.55
C ALA A 13 -2.66 7.70 0.62
N LYS A 14 -3.85 7.99 1.14
CA LYS A 14 -4.38 9.36 1.30
C LYS A 14 -3.69 10.17 2.39
N LEU A 15 -2.96 9.51 3.29
CA LEU A 15 -2.25 10.12 4.42
C LEU A 15 -0.72 10.13 4.21
N THR A 16 -0.23 9.74 3.03
CA THR A 16 1.20 9.65 2.72
C THR A 16 1.96 10.93 3.07
N SER A 17 1.46 12.10 2.68
CA SER A 17 2.10 13.40 2.97
C SER A 17 2.09 13.78 4.46
N ARG A 18 1.31 13.10 5.30
CA ARG A 18 1.36 13.28 6.77
C ARG A 18 2.44 12.44 7.43
N ILE A 19 2.88 11.38 6.77
CA ILE A 19 3.85 10.41 7.30
C ILE A 19 5.24 10.64 6.70
N ILE A 20 5.31 11.00 5.41
CA ILE A 20 6.56 11.22 4.67
C ILE A 20 6.78 12.73 4.51
N PRO A 21 7.77 13.34 5.21
CA PRO A 21 7.87 14.79 5.37
C PRO A 21 7.97 15.63 4.08
N LEU A 22 8.50 15.06 3.00
CA LEU A 22 8.73 15.77 1.73
C LEU A 22 7.78 15.34 0.61
N CYS A 23 6.77 14.52 0.93
CA CYS A 23 5.72 14.20 -0.03
C CYS A 23 4.72 15.36 -0.14
N HIS A 24 4.27 15.63 -1.36
CA HIS A 24 3.20 16.58 -1.61
C HIS A 24 1.86 15.98 -1.18
N ASN A 25 0.92 16.81 -0.75
CA ASN A 25 -0.46 16.35 -0.56
C ASN A 25 -1.15 16.24 -1.93
N LEU A 26 -1.44 15.01 -2.37
CA LEU A 26 -2.00 14.73 -3.70
C LEU A 26 -3.50 14.43 -3.65
N PRO A 27 -4.31 15.03 -4.55
CA PRO A 27 -5.71 14.65 -4.70
C PRO A 27 -5.81 13.35 -5.51
N LEU A 28 -5.71 12.20 -4.82
CA LEU A 28 -5.74 10.89 -5.48
C LEU A 28 -7.10 10.63 -6.15
N ASP A 29 -7.07 10.25 -7.43
CA ASP A 29 -8.26 9.95 -8.22
C ASP A 29 -8.78 8.53 -7.92
N TRP A 30 -7.85 7.60 -7.74
CA TRP A 30 -8.17 6.20 -7.46
C TRP A 30 -7.05 5.52 -6.65
N VAL A 31 -7.47 4.65 -5.74
CA VAL A 31 -6.60 3.81 -4.93
C VAL A 31 -7.25 2.44 -4.82
N ASN A 32 -6.51 1.39 -5.17
CA ASN A 32 -6.90 0.01 -4.95
C ASN A 32 -5.76 -0.75 -4.26
N VAL A 33 -6.15 -1.73 -3.44
CA VAL A 33 -5.22 -2.58 -2.70
C VAL A 33 -5.75 -4.00 -2.75
N ASP A 34 -5.10 -4.86 -3.52
CA ASP A 34 -5.44 -6.27 -3.61
C ASP A 34 -4.53 -7.12 -2.74
N ILE A 35 -5.12 -8.15 -2.13
CA ILE A 35 -4.43 -9.08 -1.25
C ILE A 35 -4.82 -10.48 -1.69
N GLU A 36 -3.82 -11.26 -2.06
CA GLU A 36 -3.97 -12.64 -2.49
C GLU A 36 -3.11 -13.54 -1.62
N LEU A 37 -3.61 -14.73 -1.28
CA LEU A 37 -2.78 -15.77 -0.70
C LEU A 37 -2.15 -16.56 -1.86
N GLN A 38 -0.83 -16.49 -1.99
CA GLN A 38 -0.05 -17.26 -2.96
C GLN A 38 0.91 -18.18 -2.21
N ASP A 39 0.80 -19.49 -2.45
CA ASP A 39 1.51 -20.53 -1.71
C ASP A 39 1.38 -20.37 -0.17
N ALA A 40 2.40 -19.80 0.47
CA ALA A 40 2.48 -19.55 1.90
C ALA A 40 2.74 -18.06 2.24
N CYS A 41 2.49 -17.14 1.31
CA CYS A 41 2.65 -15.71 1.52
C CYS A 41 1.42 -14.91 1.09
N PHE A 42 1.22 -13.76 1.73
CA PHE A 42 0.25 -12.77 1.28
C PHE A 42 0.91 -11.83 0.28
N LEU A 43 0.53 -11.93 -0.99
CA LEU A 43 0.92 -10.97 -2.00
C LEU A 43 -0.01 -9.75 -1.91
N ILE A 44 0.57 -8.57 -1.72
CA ILE A 44 -0.17 -7.32 -1.60
C ILE A 44 0.25 -6.40 -2.75
N THR A 45 -0.71 -6.01 -3.56
CA THR A 45 -0.52 -5.08 -4.69
C THR A 45 -1.34 -3.83 -4.43
N ALA A 46 -0.75 -2.65 -4.64
CA ALA A 46 -1.50 -1.40 -4.61
C ALA A 46 -1.30 -0.62 -5.91
N ASP A 47 -2.42 -0.19 -6.47
CA ASP A 47 -2.46 0.68 -7.64
C ASP A 47 -3.03 2.03 -7.25
N VAL A 48 -2.33 3.10 -7.65
CA VAL A 48 -2.71 4.48 -7.35
C VAL A 48 -2.69 5.29 -8.63
N VAL A 49 -3.75 6.09 -8.83
CA VAL A 49 -3.88 7.00 -9.98
C VAL A 49 -4.13 8.40 -9.46
N CYS A 50 -3.41 9.36 -10.02
CA CYS A 50 -3.61 10.78 -9.78
C CYS A 50 -3.19 11.59 -11.00
N ARG A 51 -4.00 12.58 -11.38
CA ARG A 51 -3.63 13.62 -12.33
C ARG A 51 -2.92 14.76 -11.60
N SER A 52 -1.61 14.66 -11.48
CA SER A 52 -0.75 15.66 -10.81
C SER A 52 0.57 15.88 -11.57
N ALA A 53 1.28 16.97 -11.21
CA ALA A 53 2.60 17.27 -11.74
C ALA A 53 3.68 16.26 -11.28
N THR A 54 3.47 15.62 -10.12
CA THR A 54 4.37 14.61 -9.54
C THR A 54 3.76 13.20 -9.63
N GLY A 55 4.61 12.18 -9.53
CA GLY A 55 4.19 10.78 -9.45
C GLY A 55 3.56 10.40 -8.11
N VAL A 56 2.98 9.20 -8.08
CA VAL A 56 2.24 8.61 -6.95
C VAL A 56 2.88 7.34 -6.37
N GLU A 57 4.18 7.12 -6.67
CA GLU A 57 4.91 5.94 -6.19
C GLU A 57 4.92 5.84 -4.66
N MET A 58 4.97 6.97 -3.97
CA MET A 58 5.04 7.00 -2.51
C MET A 58 3.70 6.63 -1.88
N GLU A 59 2.59 7.00 -2.52
CA GLU A 59 1.25 6.65 -2.08
C GLU A 59 0.99 5.15 -2.28
N ALA A 60 1.44 4.59 -3.40
CA ALA A 60 1.36 3.15 -3.65
C ALA A 60 2.21 2.34 -2.65
N LEU A 61 3.46 2.77 -2.39
CA LEU A 61 4.36 2.13 -1.42
C LEU A 61 3.82 2.24 0.01
N THR A 62 3.22 3.38 0.36
CA THR A 62 2.59 3.59 1.66
C THR A 62 1.36 2.70 1.84
N ALA A 63 0.56 2.53 0.79
CA ALA A 63 -0.62 1.66 0.79
C ALA A 63 -0.26 0.20 1.07
N VAL A 64 0.70 -0.37 0.32
CA VAL A 64 1.14 -1.76 0.53
C VAL A 64 1.78 -1.95 1.90
N SER A 65 2.55 -0.96 2.39
CA SER A 65 3.19 -1.03 3.70
C SER A 65 2.17 -1.08 4.83
N ALA A 66 1.16 -0.22 4.80
CA ALA A 66 0.11 -0.20 5.82
C ALA A 66 -0.79 -1.45 5.75
N ALA A 67 -1.10 -1.92 4.55
CA ALA A 67 -1.84 -3.17 4.37
C ALA A 67 -1.05 -4.37 4.94
N ALA A 68 0.26 -4.46 4.66
CA ALA A 68 1.13 -5.50 5.19
C ALA A 68 1.22 -5.46 6.73
N LEU A 69 1.41 -4.26 7.31
CA LEU A 69 1.40 -4.08 8.76
C LEU A 69 0.06 -4.47 9.39
N THR A 70 -1.04 -4.21 8.70
CA THR A 70 -2.38 -4.58 9.19
C THR A 70 -2.59 -6.10 9.13
N VAL A 71 -2.18 -6.76 8.04
CA VAL A 71 -2.17 -8.23 7.96
C VAL A 71 -1.33 -8.82 9.09
N TYR A 72 -0.13 -8.29 9.30
CA TYR A 72 0.75 -8.71 10.38
C TYR A 72 0.05 -8.55 11.74
N ASP A 73 -0.55 -7.39 12.02
CA ASP A 73 -1.25 -7.12 13.28
C ASP A 73 -2.36 -8.14 13.57
N MET A 74 -3.13 -8.53 12.57
CA MET A 74 -4.21 -9.50 12.75
C MET A 74 -3.72 -10.95 12.84
N CYS A 75 -2.56 -11.28 12.26
CA CYS A 75 -2.05 -12.64 12.17
C CYS A 75 -0.91 -12.97 13.15
N LYS A 76 -0.30 -11.97 13.82
CA LYS A 76 0.88 -12.13 14.71
C LYS A 76 0.70 -13.09 15.88
N ALA A 77 -0.54 -13.40 16.26
CA ALA A 77 -0.85 -14.38 17.30
C ALA A 77 -0.82 -15.83 16.77
N VAL A 78 -1.08 -16.01 15.47
CA VAL A 78 -1.13 -17.32 14.79
C VAL A 78 0.27 -17.72 14.32
N ASP A 79 0.99 -16.79 13.69
CA ASP A 79 2.35 -17.00 13.23
C ASP A 79 3.27 -15.87 13.74
N LYS A 80 4.31 -16.26 14.48
CA LYS A 80 5.31 -15.35 15.05
C LYS A 80 6.55 -15.17 14.17
N GLN A 81 6.65 -15.92 13.07
CA GLN A 81 7.77 -15.91 12.14
C GLN A 81 7.48 -15.13 10.86
N MET A 82 6.29 -14.53 10.72
CA MET A 82 5.96 -13.71 9.56
C MET A 82 7.01 -12.61 9.33
N VAL A 83 7.31 -12.36 8.05
CA VAL A 83 8.23 -11.30 7.63
C VAL A 83 7.55 -10.47 6.55
N ILE A 84 7.58 -9.15 6.70
CA ILE A 84 7.22 -8.23 5.62
C ILE A 84 8.47 -8.03 4.77
N SER A 85 8.36 -8.34 3.47
CA SER A 85 9.49 -8.31 2.54
C SER A 85 9.04 -7.82 1.15
N ASP A 86 10.01 -7.59 0.27
CA ASP A 86 9.81 -7.29 -1.16
C ASP A 86 8.86 -6.13 -1.50
N ILE A 87 8.74 -5.14 -0.60
CA ILE A 87 8.04 -3.88 -0.88
C ILE A 87 8.85 -3.09 -1.91
N ARG A 88 8.31 -2.98 -3.13
CA ARG A 88 8.94 -2.26 -4.24
C ARG A 88 7.92 -1.74 -5.23
N LEU A 89 8.32 -0.73 -5.99
CA LEU A 89 7.56 -0.26 -7.14
C LEU A 89 7.69 -1.27 -8.29
N VAL A 90 6.57 -1.82 -8.74
CA VAL A 90 6.55 -2.79 -9.86
C VAL A 90 6.40 -2.08 -11.21
N TYR A 91 5.57 -1.03 -11.26
CA TYR A 91 5.26 -0.31 -12.48
C TYR A 91 4.92 1.14 -12.20
N LYS A 92 5.31 2.05 -13.10
CA LYS A 92 4.89 3.45 -13.10
C LYS A 92 4.76 3.92 -14.55
N ARG A 93 3.67 4.63 -14.82
CA ARG A 93 3.42 5.30 -16.11
C ARG A 93 2.99 6.73 -15.87
N LYS A 94 3.40 7.62 -16.78
CA LYS A 94 2.88 8.99 -16.87
C LYS A 94 2.30 9.17 -18.27
N GLU A 95 1.01 9.46 -18.36
CA GLU A 95 0.39 9.91 -19.60
C GLU A 95 0.51 11.43 -19.66
N SER A 96 0.88 11.95 -20.85
CA SER A 96 1.11 13.37 -21.12
C SER A 96 -0.12 14.03 -21.70
#